data_AF-A0A3B8ZFA9-F1
#
_entry.id   AF-A0A3B8ZFA9-F1
#
_cell.length_a   1.000
_cell.length_b   1.000
_cell.length_c   1.000
_cell.angle_alpha   90.00
_cell.angle_beta   90.00
_cell.angle_gamma   90.00
#
_symmetry.space_group_name_H-M   'P 1'
#
loop_
_entity.id
_entity.type
_entity.pdbx_description
1 polymer ?
#
loop_
_entity_poly.entity_id
_entity_poly.type
_entity_poly.pdbx_seq_one_letter_code
_entity_poly.pdbx_strand_id
1 'polypeptide(L)'
;TYQEAATREFQEELGLDRFPGRVLGELLPLWVFNSNYRLRPFLAVHAGRLDYSPCQREVARLIHLPVAQLLLESTTVTHDVFSRGSVRWKAGVIRYQCDQIWGATAIILAELAALLRGV
;
A
#
# COMPACT_ATOMS: atom_id res chain seq x y z
N THR A 1 0.05 11.09 -17.19
CA THR A 1 1.08 10.05 -16.96
C THR A 1 0.62 9.11 -15.85
N TYR A 2 1.31 7.99 -15.61
CA TYR A 2 0.95 7.05 -14.52
C TYR A 2 1.06 7.70 -13.13
N GLN A 3 2.04 8.58 -12.94
CA GLN A 3 2.21 9.35 -11.71
C GLN A 3 1.03 10.31 -11.49
N GLU A 4 0.61 11.06 -12.52
CA GLU A 4 -0.56 11.95 -12.44
C GLU A 4 -1.82 11.19 -12.03
N ALA A 5 -2.04 10.00 -12.59
CA ALA A 5 -3.16 9.15 -12.21
C ALA A 5 -3.08 8.76 -10.73
N ALA A 6 -1.92 8.29 -10.23
CA ALA A 6 -1.74 7.95 -8.82
C ALA A 6 -2.00 9.15 -7.89
N THR A 7 -1.54 10.35 -8.25
CA THR A 7 -1.78 11.55 -7.42
C THR A 7 -3.24 12.02 -7.47
N ARG A 8 -3.92 11.86 -8.60
CA ARG A 8 -5.35 12.19 -8.74
C ARG A 8 -6.22 11.22 -7.95
N GLU A 9 -5.98 9.91 -8.06
CA GLU A 9 -6.73 8.90 -7.28
C GLU A 9 -6.54 9.11 -5.78
N PHE A 10 -5.31 9.41 -5.32
CA PHE A 10 -5.05 9.75 -3.93
C PHE A 10 -5.86 10.98 -3.44
N GLN A 11 -6.02 11.99 -4.30
CA GLN A 11 -6.84 13.17 -4.00
C GLN A 11 -8.33 12.81 -3.90
N GLU A 12 -8.84 12.08 -4.88
CA GLU A 12 -10.26 11.70 -4.97
C GLU A 12 -10.67 10.76 -3.83
N GLU A 13 -9.85 9.73 -3.55
CA GLU A 13 -10.13 8.73 -2.52
C GLU A 13 -10.03 9.30 -1.10
N LEU A 14 -9.08 10.23 -0.86
CA LEU A 14 -8.81 10.79 0.46
C LEU A 14 -9.40 12.19 0.71
N GLY A 15 -10.07 12.76 -0.29
CA GLY A 15 -10.75 14.06 -0.20
C GLY A 15 -9.78 15.24 -0.03
N LEU A 16 -8.78 15.35 -0.90
CA LEU A 16 -7.80 16.43 -0.88
C LEU A 16 -7.89 17.28 -2.16
N ASP A 17 -7.95 18.61 -2.02
CA ASP A 17 -8.02 19.53 -3.17
C ASP A 17 -6.77 19.49 -4.07
N ARG A 18 -5.62 19.15 -3.49
CA ARG A 18 -4.34 19.05 -4.19
C ARG A 18 -3.45 17.99 -3.56
N PHE A 19 -2.50 17.49 -4.34
CA PHE A 19 -1.53 16.52 -3.87
C PHE A 19 -0.50 17.26 -2.98
N PRO A 20 -0.40 16.94 -1.69
CA PRO A 20 0.39 17.74 -0.75
C PRO A 20 1.84 17.27 -0.64
N GLY A 21 2.18 16.14 -1.27
CA GLY A 21 3.47 15.48 -1.15
C GLY A 21 4.41 15.76 -2.33
N ARG A 22 5.66 15.34 -2.15
CA ARG A 22 6.66 15.22 -3.21
C ARG A 22 6.83 13.75 -3.55
N VAL A 23 6.59 13.38 -4.81
CA VAL A 23 6.90 12.03 -5.32
C VAL A 23 8.43 11.89 -5.37
N LEU A 24 8.95 10.84 -4.74
CA LEU A 24 10.37 10.50 -4.72
C LEU A 24 10.79 9.63 -5.90
N GLY A 25 9.87 8.79 -6.37
CA GLY A 25 10.11 7.86 -7.46
C GLY A 25 9.06 6.77 -7.53
N GLU A 26 9.29 5.83 -8.42
CA GLU A 26 8.47 4.64 -8.60
C GLU A 26 9.11 3.43 -7.93
N LEU A 27 8.30 2.60 -7.30
CA LEU A 27 8.69 1.26 -6.84
C LEU A 27 8.52 0.24 -7.98
N LEU A 28 8.92 -1.00 -7.77
CA LEU A 28 8.84 -2.02 -8.81
C LEU A 28 7.39 -2.26 -9.26
N PRO A 29 7.11 -2.19 -10.57
CA PRO A 29 5.80 -2.58 -11.08
C PRO A 29 5.52 -4.06 -10.82
N LEU A 30 4.28 -4.39 -10.47
CA LEU A 30 3.86 -5.76 -10.21
C LEU A 30 2.58 -6.13 -10.95
N TRP A 31 2.48 -7.38 -11.36
CA TRP A 31 1.27 -7.95 -11.93
C TRP A 31 0.35 -8.47 -10.85
N VAL A 32 -0.90 -8.00 -10.83
CA VAL A 32 -1.93 -8.47 -9.93
C VAL A 32 -2.73 -9.56 -10.63
N PHE A 33 -2.42 -10.82 -10.29
CA PHE A 33 -3.00 -12.00 -10.93
C PHE A 33 -4.54 -11.98 -10.94
N ASN A 34 -5.15 -11.56 -9.83
CA ASN A 34 -6.60 -11.65 -9.63
C ASN A 34 -7.43 -10.71 -10.53
N SER A 35 -6.82 -9.61 -10.98
CA SER A 35 -7.47 -8.60 -11.83
C SER A 35 -6.85 -8.52 -13.23
N ASN A 36 -5.73 -9.20 -13.45
CA ASN A 36 -4.92 -9.07 -14.67
C ASN A 36 -4.53 -7.60 -14.96
N TYR A 37 -4.16 -6.86 -13.92
CA TYR A 37 -3.65 -5.49 -14.06
C TYR A 37 -2.17 -5.42 -13.70
N ARG A 38 -1.45 -4.52 -14.38
CA ARG A 38 -0.08 -4.14 -14.02
C ARG A 38 -0.13 -2.88 -13.16
N LEU A 39 0.21 -3.03 -11.89
CA LEU A 39 0.26 -1.95 -10.92
C LEU A 39 1.61 -1.24 -10.97
N ARG A 40 1.59 0.09 -10.89
CA ARG A 40 2.79 0.96 -10.87
C ARG A 40 2.76 1.83 -9.60
N PRO A 41 3.45 1.43 -8.52
CA PRO A 41 3.40 2.15 -7.25
C PRO A 41 4.36 3.34 -7.25
N PHE A 42 3.91 4.48 -6.71
CA PHE A 42 4.73 5.68 -6.55
C PHE A 42 4.93 5.99 -5.06
N LEU A 43 6.17 6.23 -4.66
CA LEU A 43 6.51 6.63 -3.29
C LEU A 43 6.50 8.16 -3.20
N ALA A 44 5.80 8.71 -2.21
CA ALA A 44 5.79 10.13 -1.93
C ALA A 44 5.93 10.43 -0.44
N VAL A 45 6.42 11.64 -0.15
CA VAL A 45 6.60 12.13 1.22
C VAL A 45 5.95 13.50 1.39
N HIS A 46 5.41 13.72 2.58
CA HIS A 46 4.83 15.00 2.99
C HIS A 46 5.27 15.30 4.42
N ALA A 47 5.50 16.58 4.72
CA ALA A 47 5.86 17.03 6.05
C ALA A 47 4.62 17.50 6.81
N GLY A 48 4.32 16.86 7.94
CA GLY A 48 3.18 17.19 8.77
C GLY A 48 2.03 16.20 8.63
N ARG A 49 0.90 16.55 9.23
CA ARG A 49 -0.32 15.75 9.20
C ARG A 49 -1.24 16.27 8.10
N LEU A 50 -1.89 15.34 7.41
CA LEU A 50 -2.94 15.65 6.46
C LEU A 50 -4.30 15.48 7.14
N ASP A 51 -5.19 16.42 6.86
CA ASP A 51 -6.60 16.31 7.21
C ASP A 51 -7.33 15.61 6.06
N TYR A 52 -7.67 14.35 6.26
CA TYR A 52 -8.33 13.53 5.25
C TYR A 52 -9.85 13.63 5.38
N SER A 53 -10.54 13.63 4.25
CA SER A 53 -11.99 13.45 4.16
C SER A 53 -12.31 12.34 3.17
N PRO A 54 -12.09 11.05 3.52
CA PRO A 54 -12.16 9.96 2.57
C PRO A 54 -13.54 9.80 1.90
N CYS A 55 -13.52 9.47 0.61
CA CYS A 55 -14.74 9.16 -0.12
C CYS A 55 -15.34 7.86 0.41
N GLN A 56 -16.43 7.93 1.17
CA GLN A 56 -17.04 6.75 1.82
C GLN A 56 -17.50 5.66 0.85
N ARG A 57 -17.74 6.01 -0.43
CA ARG A 57 -18.09 5.04 -1.47
C ARG A 57 -16.93 4.11 -1.84
N GLU A 58 -15.70 4.57 -1.65
CA GLU A 58 -14.49 3.91 -2.14
C GLU A 58 -13.54 3.51 -0.99
N VAL A 59 -13.50 4.30 0.08
CA VAL A 59 -12.63 4.10 1.25
C VAL A 59 -13.46 3.90 2.51
N ALA A 60 -13.49 2.66 3.02
CA ALA A 60 -14.20 2.33 4.25
C ALA A 60 -13.43 2.77 5.52
N ARG A 61 -12.10 2.73 5.50
CA ARG A 61 -11.25 3.10 6.64
C ARG A 61 -9.81 3.38 6.19
N LEU A 62 -9.15 4.31 6.89
CA LEU A 62 -7.72 4.58 6.76
C LEU A 62 -6.91 3.86 7.84
N ILE A 63 -5.77 3.31 7.44
CA ILE A 63 -4.79 2.67 8.33
C ILE A 63 -3.49 3.48 8.26
N HIS A 64 -3.07 4.03 9.39
CA HIS A 64 -1.76 4.65 9.54
C HIS A 64 -0.78 3.63 10.10
N LEU A 65 0.07 3.07 9.24
CA LEU A 65 1.16 2.17 9.62
C LEU A 65 2.46 2.98 9.79
N PRO A 66 3.00 3.12 11.01
CA PRO A 66 4.28 3.78 11.21
C PRO A 66 5.41 3.04 10.48
N VAL A 67 6.28 3.79 9.81
CA VAL A 67 7.45 3.20 9.12
C VAL A 67 8.32 2.41 10.11
N ALA A 68 8.51 2.90 11.33
CA ALA A 68 9.24 2.17 12.36
C ALA A 68 8.63 0.79 12.65
N GLN A 69 7.29 0.67 12.66
CA GLN A 69 6.58 -0.60 12.83
C GLN A 69 6.78 -1.50 11.61
N LEU A 70 6.68 -0.97 10.40
CA LEU A 70 6.96 -1.73 9.17
C LEU A 70 8.38 -2.32 9.17
N LEU A 71 9.36 -1.60 9.74
CA LEU A 71 10.76 -2.01 9.77
C LEU A 71 11.12 -2.99 10.89
N LEU A 72 10.25 -3.24 11.87
CA LEU A 72 10.52 -4.23 12.93
C LEU A 72 10.72 -5.63 12.34
N GLU A 73 11.67 -6.38 12.87
CA GLU A 73 11.89 -7.79 12.52
C GLU A 73 10.68 -8.66 12.89
N SER A 74 9.96 -8.28 13.95
CA SER A 74 8.74 -8.93 14.41
C SER A 74 7.53 -8.67 13.51
N THR A 75 7.64 -7.77 12.53
CA THR A 75 6.65 -7.64 11.46
C THR A 75 6.82 -8.82 10.51
N THR A 76 6.49 -9.99 11.04
CA THR A 76 6.64 -11.27 10.36
C THR A 76 5.63 -11.32 9.24
N VAL A 77 6.11 -11.49 8.01
CA VAL A 77 5.28 -11.91 6.88
C VAL A 77 4.83 -13.34 7.17
N THR A 78 3.70 -13.48 7.87
CA THR A 78 3.06 -14.79 8.06
C THR A 78 2.43 -15.23 6.74
N HIS A 79 2.42 -16.52 6.47
CA HIS A 79 1.74 -17.05 5.28
C HIS A 79 0.35 -17.52 5.67
N ASP A 80 -0.68 -16.80 5.23
CA ASP A 80 -2.07 -17.23 5.37
C ASP A 80 -2.54 -17.92 4.09
N VAL A 81 -3.51 -18.82 4.23
CA VAL A 81 -4.16 -19.48 3.11
C VAL A 81 -5.40 -18.70 2.73
N PHE A 82 -5.44 -18.22 1.49
CA PHE A 82 -6.57 -17.53 0.89
C PHE A 82 -7.29 -18.44 -0.09
N SER A 83 -8.59 -18.21 -0.26
CA SER A 83 -9.43 -18.98 -1.20
C SER A 83 -10.37 -18.09 -1.98
N ARG A 84 -10.51 -18.35 -3.29
CA ARG A 84 -11.53 -17.76 -4.16
C ARG A 84 -12.09 -18.85 -5.06
N GLY A 85 -13.36 -19.21 -4.83
CA GLY A 85 -13.95 -20.41 -5.44
C GLY A 85 -13.18 -21.67 -5.04
N SER A 86 -12.76 -22.47 -6.01
CA SER A 86 -11.96 -23.69 -5.80
C SER A 86 -10.45 -23.44 -5.67
N VAL A 87 -9.98 -22.22 -5.96
CA VAL A 87 -8.56 -21.89 -5.94
C VAL A 87 -8.13 -21.54 -4.52
N ARG A 88 -7.08 -22.19 -4.03
CA ARG A 88 -6.40 -21.88 -2.76
C ARG A 88 -4.95 -21.51 -3.01
N TRP A 89 -4.46 -20.48 -2.34
CA TRP A 89 -3.06 -20.07 -2.42
C TRP A 89 -2.57 -19.55 -1.07
N LYS A 90 -1.25 -19.57 -0.88
CA LYS A 90 -0.59 -18.94 0.26
C LYS A 90 -0.10 -17.56 -0.14
N ALA A 91 -0.33 -16.55 0.69
CA ALA A 91 0.23 -15.22 0.48
C ALA A 91 0.82 -14.68 1.78
N GLY A 92 1.87 -13.87 1.64
CA GLY A 92 2.46 -13.13 2.75
C GLY A 92 1.49 -12.09 3.31
N VAL A 93 1.42 -12.01 4.63
CA VAL A 93 0.55 -11.11 5.38
C VAL A 93 1.37 -10.32 6.40
N ILE A 94 1.27 -9.00 6.32
CA ILE A 94 1.73 -8.07 7.34
C ILE A 94 0.56 -7.87 8.31
N ARG A 95 0.75 -8.19 9.60
CA ARG A 95 -0.25 -7.96 10.64
C ARG A 95 0.06 -6.66 11.37
N TYR A 96 -0.93 -5.79 11.47
CA TYR A 96 -0.81 -4.54 12.22
C TYR A 96 -2.11 -4.27 12.97
N GLN A 97 -2.05 -4.21 14.30
CA GLN A 97 -3.24 -4.13 15.15
C GLN A 97 -4.23 -5.27 14.81
N CYS A 98 -5.48 -4.95 14.49
CA CYS A 98 -6.49 -5.91 14.05
C CYS A 98 -6.49 -6.16 12.54
N ASP A 99 -5.57 -5.54 11.79
CA ASP A 99 -5.55 -5.57 10.34
C ASP A 99 -4.59 -6.60 9.76
N GLN A 100 -5.05 -7.22 8.66
CA GLN A 100 -4.25 -8.06 7.79
C GLN A 100 -4.01 -7.31 6.47
N ILE A 101 -2.76 -6.97 6.21
CA ILE A 101 -2.33 -6.34 4.96
C ILE A 101 -1.68 -7.43 4.10
N TRP A 102 -2.22 -7.71 2.92
CA TRP A 102 -1.83 -8.84 2.08
C TRP A 102 -1.88 -8.47 0.59
N GLY A 103 -1.47 -9.40 -0.27
CA GLY A 103 -1.52 -9.23 -1.72
C GLY A 103 -0.58 -8.14 -2.23
N ALA A 104 -1.04 -7.37 -3.23
CA ALA A 104 -0.24 -6.33 -3.87
C ALA A 104 0.32 -5.31 -2.86
N THR A 105 -0.49 -4.89 -1.88
CA THR A 105 -0.07 -3.93 -0.85
C THR A 105 1.06 -4.48 0.01
N ALA A 106 0.98 -5.74 0.44
CA ALA A 106 2.05 -6.35 1.24
C ALA A 106 3.36 -6.47 0.45
N ILE A 107 3.28 -6.77 -0.86
CA ILE A 107 4.46 -6.84 -1.74
C ILE A 107 5.12 -5.46 -1.85
N ILE A 108 4.33 -4.40 -2.09
CA ILE A 108 4.84 -3.01 -2.19
C ILE A 108 5.49 -2.57 -0.88
N LEU A 109 4.84 -2.87 0.27
CA LEU A 109 5.38 -2.51 1.59
C LEU A 109 6.65 -3.29 1.92
N ALA A 110 6.76 -4.55 1.50
CA ALA A 110 7.97 -5.35 1.68
C ALA A 110 9.16 -4.82 0.87
N GLU A 111 8.92 -4.41 -0.38
CA GLU A 111 9.94 -3.74 -1.20
C GLU A 111 10.39 -2.43 -0.54
N LEU A 112 9.45 -1.58 -0.11
CA LEU A 112 9.77 -0.34 0.59
C LEU A 112 10.60 -0.61 1.86
N ALA A 113 10.23 -1.62 2.65
CA ALA A 113 10.98 -2.00 3.84
C ALA A 113 12.41 -2.46 3.53
N ALA A 114 12.60 -3.23 2.45
CA ALA A 114 13.93 -3.64 2.00
C ALA A 114 14.81 -2.44 1.61
N LEU A 115 14.27 -1.52 0.81
CA LEU A 115 14.97 -0.29 0.40
C LEU A 115 15.37 0.57 1.60
N LEU A 116 14.49 0.72 2.59
CA LEU A 116 14.75 1.52 3.79
C LEU A 116 15.77 0.88 4.75
N ARG A 117 15.93 -0.45 4.73
CA ARG A 117 16.96 -1.14 5.51
C ARG A 117 18.36 -1.04 4.89
N GLY A 118 18.47 -0.47 3.68
CA GLY A 118 19.75 -0.34 2.97
C GLY A 118 20.29 -1.68 2.46
N VAL A 119 19.38 -2.62 2.14
CA VAL A 119 19.71 -3.89 1.47
C VAL A 119 19.89 -3.64 -0.03
#